data_AF-A0A9W5LLN6-F1
#
_entry.id   AF-A0A9W5LLN6-F1
#
_cell.length_a   1.000
_cell.length_b   1.000
_cell.length_c   1.000
_cell.angle_alpha   90.00
_cell.angle_beta   90.00
_cell.angle_gamma   90.00
#
_symmetry.space_group_name_H-M   'P 1'
#
loop_
_entity.id
_entity.type
_entity.pdbx_description
1 polymer ?
#
loop_
_entity_poly.entity_id
_entity_poly.type
_entity_poly.pdbx_seq_one_letter_code
_entity_poly.pdbx_strand_id
1 'polypeptide(L)'
;MGRDHISQLQPLKICDGWSVVLNNLNSEKSTEEEYELLILQNEKRNAIIKVIYENDQYHIKVVGLKIDKIYDVESFDEIEHLLEELEYQIWSVGSGILEELQPLSQQVPNFLRLRIPAGWTVDYITLKDTDPKTLEASDDAWLFDFNQDLLQISHKTKNLLLDVGWYPEGDPSGSYGIELIKNEDWENPLEDIMCTELKELITQLDNIFMKEMINEY
;
A
#
# COMPACT_ATOMS: atom_id res chain seq x y z
N MET A 1 -12.24 -1.28 25.01
CA MET A 1 -11.15 -1.96 24.28
C MET A 1 -11.56 -1.92 22.82
N GLY A 2 -11.06 -0.94 22.07
CA GLY A 2 -11.38 -0.81 20.65
C GLY A 2 -10.90 -2.06 19.93
N ARG A 3 -11.69 -2.59 19.00
CA ARG A 3 -11.21 -3.63 18.09
C ARG A 3 -9.98 -3.06 17.40
N ASP A 4 -8.90 -3.84 17.34
CA ASP A 4 -7.71 -3.45 16.62
C ASP A 4 -8.03 -3.41 15.12
N HIS A 5 -8.50 -2.26 14.65
CA HIS A 5 -8.98 -2.09 13.28
C HIS A 5 -7.86 -2.25 12.25
N ILE A 6 -6.58 -2.08 12.63
CA ILE A 6 -5.45 -2.32 11.72
C ILE A 6 -5.32 -3.80 11.37
N SER A 7 -5.64 -4.70 12.30
CA SER A 7 -5.57 -6.15 12.07
C SER A 7 -6.54 -6.66 11.00
N GLN A 8 -7.58 -5.88 10.71
CA GLN A 8 -8.58 -6.16 9.66
C GLN A 8 -8.10 -5.72 8.26
N LEU A 9 -7.06 -4.89 8.19
CA LEU A 9 -6.45 -4.47 6.94
C LEU A 9 -5.53 -5.57 6.43
N GLN A 10 -5.58 -5.83 5.12
CA GLN A 10 -4.63 -6.71 4.48
C GLN A 10 -3.40 -5.91 4.04
N PRO A 11 -2.17 -6.33 4.40
CA PRO A 11 -0.96 -5.74 3.87
C PRO A 11 -0.80 -6.12 2.38
N LEU A 12 -0.64 -5.11 1.52
CA LEU A 12 -0.58 -5.26 0.06
C LEU A 12 0.57 -4.46 -0.55
N LYS A 13 1.08 -4.90 -1.70
CA LYS A 13 2.00 -4.13 -2.56
C LYS A 13 1.22 -3.10 -3.39
N ILE A 14 0.97 -1.93 -2.83
CA ILE A 14 0.28 -0.84 -3.53
C ILE A 14 1.32 0.08 -4.19
N CYS A 15 1.30 0.19 -5.52
CA CYS A 15 2.20 1.07 -6.27
C CYS A 15 1.67 2.51 -6.38
N ASP A 16 2.48 3.39 -6.96
CA ASP A 16 2.19 4.81 -7.10
C ASP A 16 0.88 5.11 -7.85
N GLY A 17 0.17 6.13 -7.37
CA GLY A 17 -1.06 6.65 -7.94
C GLY A 17 -2.33 5.92 -7.51
N TRP A 18 -2.24 4.89 -6.66
CA TRP A 18 -3.41 4.20 -6.10
C TRP A 18 -3.87 4.83 -4.78
N SER A 19 -5.15 5.17 -4.73
CA SER A 19 -5.87 5.57 -3.51
C SER A 19 -6.63 4.38 -2.93
N VAL A 20 -6.50 4.16 -1.63
CA VAL A 20 -7.28 3.16 -0.90
C VAL A 20 -8.62 3.77 -0.52
N VAL A 21 -9.70 3.25 -1.09
CA VAL A 21 -11.07 3.66 -0.76
C VAL A 21 -11.66 2.74 0.32
N LEU A 22 -11.30 1.45 0.27
CA LEU A 22 -11.71 0.43 1.23
C LEU A 22 -10.63 -0.65 1.32
N ASN A 23 -10.30 -1.12 2.52
CA ASN A 23 -9.42 -2.27 2.75
C ASN A 23 -9.88 -3.07 3.97
N ASN A 24 -10.75 -4.05 3.76
CA ASN A 24 -11.32 -4.93 4.77
C ASN A 24 -11.14 -6.41 4.37
N LEU A 25 -10.12 -6.74 3.57
CA LEU A 25 -9.90 -8.12 3.06
C LEU A 25 -9.86 -9.19 4.16
N ASN A 26 -9.36 -8.83 5.36
CA ASN A 26 -9.29 -9.73 6.52
C ASN A 26 -10.51 -9.66 7.45
N SER A 27 -11.57 -8.93 7.09
CA SER A 27 -12.79 -8.92 7.90
C SER A 27 -13.45 -10.30 7.90
N GLU A 28 -14.18 -10.60 8.98
CA GLU A 28 -15.08 -11.75 9.03
C GLU A 28 -16.14 -11.63 7.93
N LYS A 29 -16.49 -12.77 7.33
CA LYS A 29 -17.39 -12.86 6.18
C LYS A 29 -18.64 -13.63 6.60
N SER A 30 -19.82 -13.16 6.18
CA SER A 30 -21.07 -13.92 6.28
C SER A 30 -21.41 -14.48 4.90
N THR A 31 -22.03 -15.66 4.85
CA THR A 31 -22.35 -16.38 3.61
C THR A 31 -23.60 -15.86 2.90
N GLU A 32 -24.32 -14.89 3.48
CA GLU A 32 -25.66 -14.49 3.02
C GLU A 32 -25.68 -13.19 2.18
N GLU A 33 -24.57 -12.46 2.06
CA GLU A 33 -24.53 -11.15 1.38
C GLU A 33 -23.27 -10.98 0.50
N GLU A 34 -23.35 -10.11 -0.51
CA GLU A 34 -22.21 -9.64 -1.30
C GLU A 34 -21.43 -8.59 -0.50
N TYR A 35 -20.12 -8.77 -0.36
CA TYR A 35 -19.24 -7.84 0.37
C TYR A 35 -18.19 -7.23 -0.55
N GLU A 36 -18.17 -5.91 -0.68
CA GLU A 36 -16.97 -5.21 -1.16
C GLU A 36 -15.92 -5.26 -0.04
N LEU A 37 -14.79 -5.91 -0.31
CA LEU A 37 -13.71 -6.10 0.66
C LEU A 37 -12.53 -5.15 0.42
N LEU A 38 -12.27 -4.79 -0.84
CA LEU A 38 -11.22 -3.85 -1.20
C LEU A 38 -11.72 -2.99 -2.35
N ILE A 39 -11.42 -1.69 -2.30
CA ILE A 39 -11.61 -0.79 -3.42
C ILE A 39 -10.35 0.08 -3.51
N LEU A 40 -9.64 -0.03 -4.63
CA LEU A 40 -8.52 0.80 -4.99
C LEU A 40 -8.90 1.63 -6.21
N GLN A 41 -8.53 2.92 -6.21
CA GLN A 41 -8.81 3.83 -7.32
C GLN A 41 -7.50 4.43 -7.84
N ASN A 42 -7.36 4.49 -9.16
CA ASN A 42 -6.28 5.21 -9.82
C ASN A 42 -6.86 6.19 -10.84
N GLU A 43 -6.86 7.48 -10.48
CA GLU A 43 -7.45 8.54 -11.31
C GLU A 43 -6.70 8.75 -12.62
N LYS A 44 -5.36 8.70 -12.57
CA LYS A 44 -4.48 8.86 -13.74
C LYS A 44 -4.72 7.76 -14.77
N ARG A 45 -4.96 6.54 -14.29
CA ARG A 45 -5.27 5.37 -15.13
C ARG A 45 -6.75 5.20 -15.45
N ASN A 46 -7.62 6.04 -14.88
CA ASN A 46 -9.07 5.93 -15.02
C ASN A 46 -9.58 4.52 -14.63
N ALA A 47 -9.08 3.97 -13.53
CA ALA A 47 -9.32 2.58 -13.14
C ALA A 47 -9.74 2.45 -11.68
N ILE A 48 -10.53 1.41 -11.41
CA ILE A 48 -10.83 0.91 -10.08
C ILE A 48 -10.56 -0.60 -10.07
N ILE A 49 -9.89 -1.07 -9.03
CA ILE A 49 -9.82 -2.50 -8.71
C ILE A 49 -10.71 -2.73 -7.50
N LYS A 50 -11.65 -3.66 -7.62
CA LYS A 50 -12.52 -4.10 -6.52
C LYS A 50 -12.23 -5.54 -6.20
N VAL A 51 -12.18 -5.87 -4.91
CA VAL A 51 -12.32 -7.25 -4.44
C VAL A 51 -13.68 -7.39 -3.80
N ILE A 52 -14.45 -8.37 -4.27
CA ILE A 52 -15.78 -8.69 -3.79
C ILE A 52 -15.79 -10.13 -3.28
N TYR A 53 -16.51 -10.40 -2.20
CA TYR A 53 -16.79 -11.77 -1.76
C TYR A 53 -18.27 -12.08 -1.92
N GLU A 54 -18.59 -13.10 -2.69
CA GLU A 54 -19.95 -13.53 -3.02
C GLU A 54 -19.93 -15.04 -3.32
N ASN A 55 -21.00 -15.76 -2.97
CA ASN A 55 -21.15 -17.19 -3.28
C ASN A 55 -19.94 -18.05 -2.83
N ASP A 56 -19.42 -17.77 -1.64
CA ASP A 56 -18.23 -18.38 -1.04
C ASP A 56 -16.91 -18.20 -1.83
N GLN A 57 -16.89 -17.30 -2.82
CA GLN A 57 -15.72 -17.02 -3.65
C GLN A 57 -15.32 -15.55 -3.56
N TYR A 58 -14.03 -15.30 -3.77
CA TYR A 58 -13.52 -13.96 -3.99
C TYR A 58 -13.51 -13.62 -5.47
N HIS A 59 -13.80 -12.38 -5.81
CA HIS A 59 -13.78 -11.86 -7.16
C HIS A 59 -12.94 -10.60 -7.24
N ILE A 60 -11.96 -10.57 -8.14
CA ILE A 60 -11.26 -9.34 -8.53
C ILE A 60 -11.98 -8.77 -9.74
N LYS A 61 -12.40 -7.51 -9.68
CA LYS A 61 -12.99 -6.78 -10.81
C LYS A 61 -12.15 -5.55 -11.13
N VAL A 62 -11.69 -5.45 -12.37
CA VAL A 62 -11.04 -4.24 -12.90
C VAL A 62 -12.06 -3.47 -13.73
N VAL A 63 -12.38 -2.25 -13.32
CA VAL A 63 -13.42 -1.43 -13.96
C VAL A 63 -12.91 -0.03 -14.30
N GLY A 64 -13.50 0.59 -15.31
CA GLY A 64 -13.21 1.98 -15.66
C GLY A 64 -13.81 2.94 -14.63
N LEU A 65 -13.03 3.93 -14.21
CA LEU A 65 -13.48 4.92 -13.22
C LEU A 65 -14.58 5.86 -13.78
N LYS A 66 -14.49 6.22 -15.06
CA LYS A 66 -15.44 7.14 -15.73
C LYS A 66 -16.45 6.44 -16.64
N ILE A 67 -16.20 5.18 -16.97
CA ILE A 67 -17.05 4.36 -17.81
C ILE A 67 -17.21 3.05 -17.04
N ASP A 68 -18.44 2.62 -16.74
CA ASP A 68 -18.72 1.35 -16.04
C ASP A 68 -18.37 0.11 -16.90
N LYS A 69 -17.34 0.21 -17.73
CA LYS A 69 -16.76 -0.87 -18.51
C LYS A 69 -15.96 -1.76 -17.56
N ILE A 70 -16.31 -3.04 -17.58
CA ILE A 70 -15.56 -4.10 -16.93
C ILE A 70 -14.45 -4.53 -17.90
N TYR A 71 -13.21 -4.50 -17.42
CA TYR A 71 -12.03 -4.92 -18.17
C TYR A 71 -11.66 -6.36 -17.86
N ASP A 72 -11.78 -6.76 -16.59
CA ASP A 72 -11.42 -8.10 -16.14
C ASP A 72 -12.26 -8.54 -14.94
N VAL A 73 -12.50 -9.86 -14.85
CA VAL A 73 -13.16 -10.52 -13.72
C VAL A 73 -12.54 -11.90 -13.52
N GLU A 74 -11.92 -12.09 -12.36
CA GLU A 74 -11.35 -13.37 -11.96
C GLU A 74 -11.91 -13.81 -10.61
N SER A 75 -12.01 -15.12 -10.38
CA SER A 75 -12.60 -15.71 -9.18
C SER A 75 -11.66 -16.70 -8.49
N PHE A 76 -11.62 -16.68 -7.17
CA PHE A 76 -10.72 -17.47 -6.34
C PHE A 76 -11.45 -18.08 -5.14
N ASP A 77 -11.15 -19.33 -4.83
CA ASP A 77 -11.66 -20.01 -3.63
C ASP A 77 -10.81 -19.69 -2.38
N GLU A 78 -9.52 -19.41 -2.58
CA GLU A 78 -8.53 -19.19 -1.52
C GLU A 78 -7.97 -17.76 -1.59
N ILE A 79 -7.78 -17.14 -0.42
CA ILE A 79 -7.32 -15.75 -0.35
C ILE A 79 -5.87 -15.63 -0.83
N GLU A 80 -5.04 -16.64 -0.61
CA GLU A 80 -3.64 -16.65 -1.03
C GLU A 80 -3.48 -16.48 -2.54
N HIS A 81 -4.26 -17.23 -3.34
CA HIS A 81 -4.27 -17.10 -4.80
C HIS A 81 -4.81 -15.74 -5.24
N LEU A 82 -5.83 -15.23 -4.56
CA LEU A 82 -6.33 -13.87 -4.82
C LEU A 82 -5.25 -12.82 -4.58
N LEU A 83 -4.45 -12.93 -3.52
CA LEU A 83 -3.44 -11.91 -3.19
C LEU A 83 -2.35 -11.81 -4.26
N GLU A 84 -1.93 -12.93 -4.81
CA GLU A 84 -0.94 -12.95 -5.90
C GLU A 84 -1.48 -12.24 -7.15
N GLU A 85 -2.71 -12.56 -7.57
CA GLU A 85 -3.33 -11.92 -8.73
C GLU A 85 -3.65 -10.45 -8.45
N LEU A 86 -4.14 -10.12 -7.26
CA LEU A 86 -4.45 -8.75 -6.88
C LEU A 86 -3.21 -7.84 -6.96
N GLU A 87 -2.08 -8.27 -6.43
CA GLU A 87 -0.83 -7.49 -6.50
C GLU A 87 -0.33 -7.36 -7.95
N TYR A 88 -0.54 -8.40 -8.77
CA TYR A 88 -0.28 -8.32 -10.19
C TYR A 88 -1.17 -7.30 -10.90
N GLN A 89 -2.47 -7.28 -10.63
CA GLN A 89 -3.43 -6.34 -11.23
C GLN A 89 -3.16 -4.89 -10.78
N ILE A 90 -2.84 -4.67 -9.50
CA ILE A 90 -2.42 -3.36 -8.98
C ILE A 90 -1.22 -2.84 -9.77
N TRP A 91 -0.20 -3.69 -9.96
CA TRP A 91 1.00 -3.34 -10.71
C TRP A 91 0.73 -3.15 -12.21
N SER A 92 0.00 -4.07 -12.85
CA SER A 92 -0.22 -4.08 -14.29
C SER A 92 -1.02 -2.86 -14.74
N VAL A 93 -2.10 -2.56 -14.02
CA VAL A 93 -2.95 -1.39 -14.27
C VAL A 93 -2.23 -0.10 -13.88
N GLY A 94 -1.52 -0.08 -12.74
CA GLY A 94 -0.81 1.10 -12.25
C GLY A 94 0.35 1.53 -13.14
N SER A 95 1.12 0.56 -13.64
CA SER A 95 2.30 0.80 -14.49
C SER A 95 1.94 1.01 -15.96
N GLY A 96 0.94 0.29 -16.49
CA GLY A 96 0.63 0.19 -17.92
C GLY A 96 -0.45 1.13 -18.48
N ILE A 97 -1.00 0.78 -19.65
CA ILE A 97 -2.13 1.44 -20.30
C ILE A 97 -3.37 0.54 -20.18
N LEU A 98 -4.45 1.07 -19.61
CA LEU A 98 -5.68 0.32 -19.31
C LEU A 98 -6.37 -0.26 -20.56
N GLU A 99 -6.24 0.41 -21.71
CA GLU A 99 -6.94 0.00 -22.95
C GLU A 99 -6.40 -1.29 -23.57
N GLU A 100 -5.14 -1.65 -23.27
CA GLU A 100 -4.51 -2.89 -23.75
C GLU A 100 -4.11 -3.84 -22.61
N LEU A 101 -4.22 -3.41 -21.34
CA LEU A 101 -3.79 -4.14 -20.13
C LEU A 101 -2.38 -4.78 -20.27
N GLN A 102 -1.50 -4.17 -21.05
CA GLN A 102 -0.12 -4.64 -21.14
C GLN A 102 0.71 -4.00 -20.02
N PRO A 103 1.20 -4.78 -19.05
CA PRO A 103 2.06 -4.25 -18.01
C PRO A 103 3.40 -3.80 -18.60
N LEU A 104 4.02 -2.79 -18.00
CA LEU A 104 5.39 -2.38 -18.39
C LEU A 104 6.43 -3.47 -18.12
N SER A 105 6.15 -4.35 -17.15
CA SER A 105 6.93 -5.53 -16.78
C SER A 105 5.99 -6.60 -16.22
N GLN A 106 6.24 -7.87 -16.55
CA GLN A 106 5.45 -8.98 -16.04
C GLN A 106 5.76 -9.32 -14.57
N GLN A 107 6.88 -8.85 -14.03
CA GLN A 107 7.26 -9.07 -12.64
C GLN A 107 6.81 -7.90 -11.76
N VAL A 108 5.98 -8.21 -10.77
CA VAL A 108 5.61 -7.28 -9.69
C VAL A 108 6.87 -6.94 -8.88
N PRO A 109 7.21 -5.65 -8.70
CA PRO A 109 8.35 -5.25 -7.88
C PRO A 109 8.27 -5.79 -6.45
N ASN A 110 9.43 -5.96 -5.80
CA ASN A 110 9.49 -6.42 -4.40
C ASN A 110 9.15 -5.32 -3.39
N PHE A 111 8.08 -4.54 -3.63
CA PHE A 111 7.66 -3.51 -2.69
C PHE A 111 7.24 -4.13 -1.34
N LEU A 112 7.44 -3.37 -0.27
CA LEU A 112 6.97 -3.76 1.05
C LEU A 112 5.44 -3.79 1.08
N ARG A 113 4.86 -4.83 1.66
CA ARG A 113 3.41 -4.92 1.87
C ARG A 113 3.01 -4.09 3.07
N LEU A 114 2.10 -3.14 2.88
CA LEU A 114 1.67 -2.20 3.92
C LEU A 114 0.17 -2.28 4.17
N ARG A 115 -0.25 -2.14 5.44
CA ARG A 115 -1.66 -2.10 5.86
C ARG A 115 -2.25 -0.70 5.70
N ILE A 116 -2.29 -0.21 4.46
CA ILE A 116 -2.74 1.15 4.17
C ILE A 116 -4.26 1.25 4.42
N PRO A 117 -4.73 2.15 5.31
CA PRO A 117 -6.15 2.38 5.55
C PRO A 117 -6.84 3.14 4.41
N ALA A 118 -8.17 3.08 4.41
CA ALA A 118 -8.99 3.93 3.55
C ALA A 118 -8.70 5.43 3.77
N GLY A 119 -8.68 6.19 2.68
CA GLY A 119 -8.42 7.65 2.69
C GLY A 119 -7.00 8.03 2.28
N TRP A 120 -6.06 7.09 2.30
CA TRP A 120 -4.67 7.30 1.91
C TRP A 120 -4.43 7.02 0.41
N THR A 121 -3.47 7.74 -0.18
CA THR A 121 -3.02 7.58 -1.56
C THR A 121 -1.50 7.41 -1.58
N VAL A 122 -1.02 6.34 -2.23
CA VAL A 122 0.41 6.15 -2.46
C VAL A 122 0.85 7.10 -3.56
N ASP A 123 1.53 8.18 -3.18
CA ASP A 123 2.01 9.18 -4.12
C ASP A 123 3.31 8.72 -4.78
N TYR A 124 4.15 8.02 -4.01
CA TYR A 124 5.42 7.46 -4.46
C TYR A 124 5.83 6.25 -3.61
N ILE A 125 6.43 5.23 -4.23
CA ILE A 125 6.99 4.08 -3.51
C ILE A 125 8.18 3.45 -4.25
N THR A 126 9.28 3.29 -3.53
CA THR A 126 10.39 2.38 -3.86
C THR A 126 10.79 1.49 -2.69
N LEU A 127 10.16 1.65 -1.52
CA LEU A 127 10.39 0.84 -0.32
C LEU A 127 10.18 -0.64 -0.60
N LYS A 128 11.24 -1.43 -0.42
CA LYS A 128 11.26 -2.88 -0.69
C LYS A 128 11.12 -3.71 0.58
N ASP A 129 10.69 -4.95 0.41
CA ASP A 129 10.72 -5.99 1.46
C ASP A 129 12.12 -6.61 1.59
N THR A 130 13.13 -5.75 1.74
CA THR A 130 14.53 -6.12 1.92
C THR A 130 14.92 -5.82 3.37
N ASP A 131 15.25 -6.85 4.15
CA ASP A 131 15.62 -6.66 5.56
C ASP A 131 17.10 -6.22 5.67
N PRO A 132 17.39 -4.98 6.12
CA PRO A 132 18.78 -4.49 6.25
C PRO A 132 19.62 -5.35 7.20
N LYS A 133 19.03 -6.08 8.16
CA LYS A 133 19.76 -6.98 9.06
C LYS A 133 20.32 -8.23 8.39
N THR A 134 19.83 -8.55 7.20
CA THR A 134 20.26 -9.73 6.44
C THR A 134 21.36 -9.42 5.44
N LEU A 135 21.68 -8.15 5.23
CA LEU A 135 22.64 -7.68 4.25
C LEU A 135 24.04 -7.55 4.85
N GLU A 136 25.04 -7.89 4.05
CA GLU A 136 26.43 -7.54 4.34
C GLU A 136 26.69 -6.07 3.97
N ALA A 137 27.66 -5.42 4.60
CA ALA A 137 27.96 -4.00 4.34
C ALA A 137 28.42 -3.72 2.89
N SER A 138 28.85 -4.75 2.16
CA SER A 138 29.27 -4.66 0.75
C SER A 138 28.17 -5.02 -0.24
N ASP A 139 26.94 -5.25 0.22
CA ASP A 139 25.84 -5.64 -0.65
C ASP A 139 25.40 -4.47 -1.54
N ASP A 140 25.18 -4.72 -2.84
CA ASP A 140 24.74 -3.68 -3.77
C ASP A 140 23.31 -3.20 -3.47
N ALA A 141 22.51 -3.98 -2.72
CA ALA A 141 21.17 -3.58 -2.29
C ALA A 141 21.17 -2.23 -1.55
N TRP A 142 22.23 -1.89 -0.81
CA TRP A 142 22.36 -0.57 -0.17
C TRP A 142 22.21 0.58 -1.18
N LEU A 143 22.72 0.44 -2.41
CA LEU A 143 22.65 1.49 -3.43
C LEU A 143 21.28 1.62 -4.10
N PHE A 144 20.46 0.57 -4.08
CA PHE A 144 19.22 0.50 -4.89
C PHE A 144 17.94 0.39 -4.07
N ASP A 145 18.02 -0.08 -2.83
CA ASP A 145 16.88 -0.36 -1.96
C ASP A 145 16.75 0.68 -0.83
N PHE A 146 17.84 1.38 -0.50
CA PHE A 146 17.95 2.23 0.68
C PHE A 146 18.34 3.66 0.31
N ASN A 147 17.45 4.38 -0.38
CA ASN A 147 17.64 5.78 -0.75
C ASN A 147 16.86 6.75 0.17
N GLN A 148 16.97 8.07 -0.05
CA GLN A 148 16.32 9.09 0.80
C GLN A 148 14.80 9.19 0.60
N ASP A 149 14.27 8.72 -0.53
CA ASP A 149 12.86 8.80 -0.89
C ASP A 149 12.33 7.38 -1.08
N LEU A 150 11.80 6.74 -0.03
CA LEU A 150 11.33 5.34 -0.10
C LEU A 150 9.82 5.22 -0.22
N LEU A 151 9.07 6.05 0.49
CA LEU A 151 7.62 6.05 0.49
C LEU A 151 7.11 7.47 0.74
N GLN A 152 6.18 7.91 -0.09
CA GLN A 152 5.38 9.09 0.18
C GLN A 152 3.90 8.74 0.00
N ILE A 153 3.11 8.95 1.05
CA ILE A 153 1.69 8.61 1.07
C ILE A 153 0.89 9.74 1.71
N SER A 154 -0.21 10.16 1.08
CA SER A 154 -1.01 11.30 1.55
C SER A 154 -2.44 10.94 1.90
N HIS A 155 -2.98 11.61 2.92
CA HIS A 155 -4.40 11.60 3.24
C HIS A 155 -5.00 12.98 2.96
N LYS A 156 -5.48 13.17 1.72
CA LYS A 156 -5.95 14.48 1.22
C LYS A 156 -7.00 15.16 2.10
N THR A 157 -8.00 14.43 2.59
CA THR A 157 -9.07 15.02 3.44
C THR A 157 -8.57 15.52 4.80
N LYS A 158 -7.49 14.92 5.33
CA LYS A 158 -6.89 15.27 6.62
C LYS A 158 -5.66 16.17 6.48
N ASN A 159 -5.24 16.47 5.23
CA ASN A 159 -4.01 17.17 4.89
C ASN A 159 -2.77 16.57 5.59
N LEU A 160 -2.70 15.24 5.64
CA LEU A 160 -1.55 14.51 6.16
C LEU A 160 -0.68 14.02 4.99
N LEU A 161 0.63 14.05 5.20
CA LEU A 161 1.64 13.48 4.32
C LEU A 161 2.58 12.67 5.19
N LEU A 162 2.72 11.38 4.90
CA LEU A 162 3.65 10.49 5.57
C LEU A 162 4.79 10.19 4.60
N ASP A 163 6.01 10.52 5.03
CA ASP A 163 7.23 10.39 4.26
C ASP A 163 8.18 9.41 4.96
N VAL A 164 8.84 8.55 4.18
CA VAL A 164 9.82 7.59 4.67
C VAL A 164 11.04 7.59 3.76
N GLY A 165 12.21 7.68 4.37
CA GLY A 165 13.50 7.61 3.69
C GLY A 165 14.52 6.77 4.46
N TRP A 166 15.66 6.47 3.85
CA TRP A 166 16.82 5.90 4.52
C TRP A 166 17.97 6.91 4.59
N TYR A 167 18.51 7.10 5.81
CA TYR A 167 19.49 8.14 6.09
C TYR A 167 20.67 7.60 6.92
N PRO A 168 21.93 7.86 6.52
CA PRO A 168 22.34 8.40 5.22
C PRO A 168 22.02 7.46 4.06
N GLU A 169 21.78 8.03 2.88
CA GLU A 169 21.47 7.28 1.66
C GLU A 169 22.51 6.18 1.38
N GLY A 170 22.04 4.95 1.20
CA GLY A 170 22.85 3.77 0.89
C GLY A 170 23.93 3.42 1.90
N ASP A 171 23.88 3.97 3.12
CA ASP A 171 24.82 3.63 4.18
C ASP A 171 24.30 2.41 4.97
N PRO A 172 25.08 1.31 5.09
CA PRO A 172 24.71 0.14 5.90
C PRO A 172 24.48 0.43 7.39
N SER A 173 25.02 1.56 7.88
CA SER A 173 24.81 2.05 9.25
C SER A 173 23.68 3.07 9.37
N GLY A 174 22.97 3.33 8.26
CA GLY A 174 21.83 4.24 8.21
C GLY A 174 20.61 3.70 8.94
N SER A 175 19.50 4.41 8.77
CA SER A 175 18.24 4.13 9.45
C SER A 175 17.09 4.64 8.60
N TYR A 176 15.92 4.02 8.73
CA TYR A 176 14.69 4.60 8.25
C TYR A 176 14.37 5.86 9.06
N GLY A 177 14.09 6.97 8.38
CA GLY A 177 13.44 8.15 8.95
C GLY A 177 11.99 8.18 8.51
N ILE A 178 11.08 8.48 9.43
CA ILE A 178 9.63 8.54 9.22
C ILE A 178 9.15 9.90 9.70
N GLU A 179 8.54 10.66 8.80
CA GLU A 179 7.96 11.97 9.12
C GLU A 179 6.47 12.00 8.75
N LEU A 180 5.61 12.37 9.71
CA LEU A 180 4.20 12.66 9.44
C LEU A 180 3.98 14.17 9.45
N ILE A 181 3.83 14.76 8.26
CA ILE A 181 3.62 16.18 8.07
C ILE A 181 2.13 16.50 7.97
N LYS A 182 1.71 17.60 8.60
CA LYS A 182 0.34 18.12 8.48
C LYS A 182 0.34 19.51 7.86
N ASN A 183 -0.55 19.74 6.90
CA ASN A 183 -0.69 21.02 6.19
C ASN A 183 0.65 21.54 5.61
N GLU A 184 1.50 20.64 5.13
CA GLU A 184 2.83 20.97 4.55
C GLU A 184 3.80 21.65 5.54
N ASP A 185 3.55 21.56 6.86
CA ASP A 185 4.46 22.10 7.89
C ASP A 185 5.62 21.13 8.18
N TRP A 186 6.59 21.09 7.27
CA TRP A 186 7.80 20.27 7.37
C TRP A 186 8.69 20.64 8.56
N GLU A 187 8.57 21.87 9.08
CA GLU A 187 9.37 22.33 10.22
C GLU A 187 8.83 21.78 11.56
N ASN A 188 7.57 21.34 11.59
CA ASN A 188 6.90 20.83 12.78
C ASN A 188 6.11 19.54 12.46
N PRO A 189 6.80 18.42 12.14
CA PRO A 189 6.14 17.16 11.90
C PRO A 189 5.38 16.68 13.15
N LEU A 190 4.25 16.01 12.94
CA LEU A 190 3.45 15.40 14.00
C LEU A 190 4.14 14.18 14.61
N GLU A 191 4.89 13.44 13.80
CA GLU A 191 5.72 12.31 14.19
C GLU A 191 7.05 12.44 13.44
N ASP A 192 8.16 12.24 14.14
CA ASP A 192 9.53 12.21 13.62
C ASP A 192 10.24 11.05 14.33
N ILE A 193 10.42 9.94 13.62
CA ILE A 193 10.83 8.65 14.18
C ILE A 193 11.98 8.07 13.34
N MET A 194 13.00 7.57 14.03
CA MET A 194 14.09 6.81 13.41
C MET A 194 14.04 5.35 13.84
N CYS A 195 14.20 4.42 12.90
CA CYS A 195 14.29 2.98 13.20
C CYS A 195 15.26 2.26 12.25
N THR A 196 15.85 1.15 12.69
CA THR A 196 16.87 0.42 11.89
C THR A 196 16.39 -0.92 11.34
N GLU A 197 15.23 -1.40 11.80
CA GLU A 197 14.68 -2.71 11.45
C GLU A 197 13.42 -2.55 10.62
N LEU A 198 13.29 -3.36 9.56
CA LEU A 198 12.10 -3.37 8.71
C LEU A 198 10.82 -3.66 9.52
N LYS A 199 10.91 -4.57 10.50
CA LYS A 199 9.81 -4.87 11.41
C LYS A 199 9.42 -3.69 12.29
N GLU A 200 10.39 -2.91 12.74
CA GLU A 200 10.15 -1.70 13.52
C GLU A 200 9.46 -0.65 12.66
N LEU A 201 9.94 -0.43 11.43
CA LEU A 201 9.30 0.44 10.44
C LEU A 201 7.82 0.08 10.26
N ILE A 202 7.51 -1.20 9.96
CA ILE A 202 6.12 -1.67 9.80
C ILE A 202 5.28 -1.35 11.05
N THR A 203 5.84 -1.58 12.23
CA THR A 203 5.14 -1.30 13.50
C THR A 203 4.85 0.19 13.66
N GLN A 204 5.79 1.07 13.31
CA GLN A 204 5.58 2.52 13.39
C GLN A 204 4.56 3.01 12.37
N LEU A 205 4.59 2.50 11.13
CA LEU A 205 3.59 2.82 10.12
C LEU A 205 2.19 2.38 10.57
N ASP A 206 2.05 1.14 11.07
CA ASP A 206 0.79 0.64 11.62
C ASP A 206 0.28 1.52 12.78
N ASN A 207 1.17 1.98 13.68
CA ASN A 207 0.80 2.89 14.76
C ASN A 207 0.30 4.24 14.26
N ILE A 208 0.97 4.82 13.26
CA ILE A 208 0.56 6.09 12.64
C ILE A 208 -0.83 5.93 12.00
N PHE A 209 -1.03 4.86 11.22
CA PHE A 209 -2.30 4.56 10.60
C PHE A 209 -3.41 4.33 11.63
N MET A 210 -3.13 3.62 12.73
CA MET A 210 -4.09 3.44 13.82
C MET A 210 -4.52 4.77 14.44
N LYS A 211 -3.57 5.64 14.80
CA LYS A 211 -3.84 6.98 15.36
C LYS A 211 -4.67 7.83 14.40
N GLU A 212 -4.34 7.78 13.11
CA GLU A 212 -5.11 8.47 12.08
C GLU A 212 -6.57 7.96 12.01
N MET A 213 -6.78 6.64 11.99
CA MET A 213 -8.11 6.03 11.91
C MET A 213 -9.01 6.39 13.10
N ILE A 214 -8.43 6.61 14.29
CA ILE A 214 -9.17 7.04 15.49
C ILE A 214 -9.22 8.57 15.66
N ASN A 215 -8.76 9.34 14.66
CA ASN A 215 -8.75 10.80 14.59
C ASN A 215 -7.92 11.48 15.69
N GLU A 216 -6.74 10.93 16.00
CA GLU A 216 -5.78 11.56 16.90
C GLU A 216 -4.93 12.66 16.25
N TYR A 217 -5.01 12.82 14.92
CA TYR A 217 -4.32 13.87 14.17
C TYR A 217 -5.27 14.93 13.59
#